data_AF-A0A914Y623-F1
#
_entry.id   AF-A0A914Y623-F1
#
_cell.length_a   1.000
_cell.length_b   1.000
_cell.length_c   1.000
_cell.angle_alpha   90.00
_cell.angle_beta   90.00
_cell.angle_gamma   90.00
#
_symmetry.space_group_name_H-M   'P 1'
#
loop_
_entity.id
_entity.type
_entity.pdbx_description
1 polymer ?
#
loop_
_entity_poly.entity_id
_entity_poly.type
_entity_poly.pdbx_seq_one_letter_code
_entity_poly.pdbx_strand_id
1 'polypeptide(L)'
;MEDAATAEISRAQLWQWLHHEARLEDGRPIDHSMVKMTIAAETERMIIRSGSVVNKVQQASDLLEKFVFEKQLSDFLTLDAYDQLISDGK
;
A
#
# COMPACT_ATOMS: atom_id res chain seq x y z
N MET A 1 6.63 1.25 -17.22
CA MET A 1 7.40 0.19 -16.54
C MET A 1 7.57 0.73 -15.14
N GLU A 2 6.94 0.10 -14.17
CA GLU A 2 7.02 0.56 -12.78
C GLU A 2 8.18 -0.13 -12.07
N ASP A 3 8.85 0.59 -11.18
CA ASP A 3 9.91 0.07 -10.32
C ASP A 3 9.60 0.36 -8.83
N ALA A 4 10.57 0.11 -7.95
CA ALA A 4 10.41 0.38 -6.54
C ALA A 4 10.13 1.86 -6.25
N ALA A 5 10.70 2.79 -7.02
CA ALA A 5 10.51 4.22 -6.78
C ALA A 5 9.06 4.64 -7.05
N THR A 6 8.37 4.03 -8.03
CA THR A 6 6.92 4.21 -8.21
C THR A 6 6.15 3.81 -6.96
N ALA A 7 6.48 2.65 -6.36
CA ALA A 7 5.81 2.19 -5.16
C ALA A 7 6.12 3.11 -3.96
N GLU A 8 7.35 3.59 -3.84
CA GLU A 8 7.77 4.53 -2.80
C GLU A 8 6.97 5.84 -2.84
N ILE A 9 6.90 6.51 -4.00
CA ILE A 9 6.15 7.76 -4.10
C ILE A 9 4.65 7.54 -3.88
N SER A 10 4.12 6.40 -4.34
CA SER A 10 2.70 6.07 -4.16
C SER A 10 2.32 5.89 -2.70
N ARG A 11 3.10 5.11 -1.92
CA ARG A 11 2.83 4.92 -0.48
C ARG A 11 3.04 6.21 0.31
N ALA A 12 4.07 6.99 -0.04
CA ALA A 12 4.41 8.21 0.67
C ALA A 12 3.33 9.27 0.47
N GLN A 13 2.72 9.33 -0.71
CA GLN A 13 1.61 10.23 -0.99
C GLN A 13 0.37 9.90 -0.16
N LEU A 14 -0.01 8.62 -0.07
CA LEU A 14 -1.13 8.18 0.76
C LEU A 14 -0.89 8.47 2.25
N TRP A 15 0.32 8.19 2.73
CA TRP A 15 0.73 8.52 4.10
C TRP A 15 0.63 10.02 4.36
N GLN A 16 1.16 10.85 3.44
CA GLN A 16 1.16 12.30 3.57
C GLN A 16 -0.27 12.87 3.58
N TRP A 17 -1.16 12.34 2.74
CA TRP A 17 -2.57 12.75 2.73
C TRP A 17 -3.28 12.47 4.04
N LEU A 18 -3.07 11.30 4.63
CA LEU A 18 -3.62 10.96 5.94
C LEU A 18 -3.01 11.84 7.04
N HIS A 19 -1.69 12.03 7.02
CA HIS A 19 -0.97 12.78 8.06
C HIS A 19 -1.31 14.28 8.07
N HIS A 20 -1.63 14.84 6.90
CA HIS A 20 -1.93 16.26 6.75
C HIS A 20 -3.42 16.54 6.48
N GLU A 21 -4.29 15.56 6.72
CA GLU A 21 -5.76 15.70 6.58
C GLU A 21 -6.18 16.25 5.20
N ALA A 22 -5.54 15.75 4.14
CA ALA A 22 -5.79 16.19 2.79
C ALA A 22 -7.24 15.90 2.35
N ARG A 23 -7.69 16.63 1.33
CA ARG A 23 -9.03 16.49 0.76
C ARG A 23 -8.92 16.23 -0.74
N LEU A 24 -9.86 15.45 -1.25
CA LEU A 24 -10.09 15.32 -2.68
C LEU A 24 -10.56 16.67 -3.26
N GLU A 25 -10.52 16.78 -4.59
CA GLU A 25 -11.01 17.95 -5.31
C GLU A 25 -12.48 18.26 -5.02
N ASP A 26 -13.29 17.23 -4.74
CA ASP A 26 -14.70 17.36 -4.37
C ASP A 26 -14.93 17.69 -2.87
N GLY A 27 -13.86 17.91 -2.12
CA GLY A 27 -13.88 18.31 -0.71
C GLY A 27 -13.98 17.16 0.30
N ARG A 28 -14.19 15.91 -0.14
CA ARG A 28 -14.19 14.75 0.76
C ARG A 28 -12.83 14.58 1.44
N PRO A 29 -12.77 14.33 2.75
CA PRO A 29 -11.50 14.07 3.44
C PRO A 29 -10.91 12.74 2.99
N ILE A 30 -9.59 12.70 2.86
CA ILE A 30 -8.83 11.45 2.70
C ILE A 30 -8.56 10.93 4.11
N ASP A 31 -9.49 10.15 4.65
CA ASP A 31 -9.39 9.57 6.00
C ASP A 31 -9.01 8.08 5.97
N HIS A 32 -8.74 7.51 7.15
CA HIS A 32 -8.38 6.10 7.30
C HIS A 32 -9.42 5.15 6.69
N SER A 33 -10.71 5.46 6.81
CA SER A 33 -11.77 4.60 6.31
C SER A 33 -11.77 4.60 4.79
N MET A 34 -11.67 5.78 4.17
CA MET A 34 -11.60 5.92 2.72
C MET A 34 -10.41 5.15 2.16
N VAL A 35 -9.20 5.39 2.69
CA VAL A 35 -7.98 4.74 2.18
C VAL A 35 -8.04 3.23 2.35
N LYS A 36 -8.48 2.74 3.51
CA LYS A 36 -8.60 1.30 3.77
C LYS A 36 -9.60 0.62 2.83
N MET A 37 -10.76 1.24 2.61
CA MET A 37 -11.76 0.73 1.67
C MET A 37 -11.24 0.71 0.23
N THR A 38 -10.48 1.74 -0.18
CA THR A 38 -9.86 1.78 -1.50
C THR A 38 -8.83 0.67 -1.67
N ILE A 39 -7.92 0.48 -0.69
CA ILE A 39 -6.93 -0.60 -0.75
C ILE A 39 -7.62 -1.96 -0.84
N ALA A 40 -8.63 -2.22 -0.01
CA ALA A 40 -9.38 -3.49 -0.04
C ALA A 40 -10.06 -3.73 -1.39
N ALA A 41 -10.72 -2.71 -1.97
CA ALA A 41 -11.40 -2.83 -3.26
C ALA A 41 -10.42 -3.11 -4.41
N GLU A 42 -9.27 -2.44 -4.45
CA GLU A 42 -8.26 -2.70 -5.49
C GLU A 42 -7.60 -4.07 -5.30
N THR A 43 -7.37 -4.49 -4.05
CA THR A 43 -6.83 -5.82 -3.71
C THR A 43 -7.74 -6.92 -4.23
N GLU A 44 -9.05 -6.84 -3.96
CA GLU A 44 -10.04 -7.80 -4.46
C GLU A 44 -10.03 -7.87 -6.00
N ARG A 45 -10.06 -6.71 -6.68
CA ARG A 45 -9.99 -6.65 -8.15
C ARG A 45 -8.71 -7.30 -8.69
N MET A 46 -7.57 -7.06 -8.05
CA MET A 46 -6.30 -7.64 -8.45
C MET A 46 -6.28 -9.14 -8.22
N ILE A 47 -6.81 -9.64 -7.10
CA ILE A 47 -6.95 -11.09 -6.85
C ILE A 47 -7.78 -11.75 -7.95
N ILE A 48 -8.93 -11.18 -8.31
CA ILE A 48 -9.80 -11.68 -9.39
C ILE A 48 -9.05 -11.71 -10.73
N ARG A 49 -8.30 -10.64 -11.04
CA ARG A 49 -7.55 -10.52 -12.30
C ARG A 49 -6.34 -11.46 -12.38
N SER A 50 -5.74 -11.81 -11.24
CA SER A 50 -4.53 -12.62 -11.16
C SER A 50 -4.75 -14.10 -11.51
N GLY A 51 -5.99 -14.59 -11.46
CA GLY A 51 -6.30 -16.01 -11.67
C GLY A 51 -5.70 -16.93 -10.60
N SER A 52 -5.44 -18.20 -10.93
CA SER A 52 -5.00 -19.27 -10.00
C SER A 52 -3.48 -19.33 -9.75
N VAL A 53 -2.72 -18.32 -10.13
CA VAL A 53 -1.28 -18.26 -9.86
C VAL A 53 -1.05 -17.90 -8.39
N VAL A 54 0.03 -18.42 -7.79
CA VAL A 54 0.49 -18.05 -6.45
C VAL A 54 0.47 -16.53 -6.31
N ASN A 55 -0.52 -16.04 -5.57
CA ASN A 55 -0.88 -14.64 -5.49
C ASN A 55 -0.27 -14.06 -4.20
N LYS A 56 0.63 -13.08 -4.36
CA LYS A 56 1.17 -12.27 -3.27
C LYS A 56 0.44 -10.93 -3.11
N VAL A 57 -0.68 -10.73 -3.80
CA VAL A 57 -1.49 -9.50 -3.75
C VAL A 57 -1.96 -9.23 -2.34
N GLN A 58 -2.42 -10.25 -1.60
CA GLN A 58 -2.81 -10.06 -0.20
C GLN A 58 -1.61 -9.65 0.67
N GLN A 59 -0.45 -10.30 0.52
CA GLN A 59 0.76 -9.93 1.25
C GLN A 59 1.21 -8.49 0.91
N ALA A 60 1.08 -8.10 -0.36
CA ALA A 60 1.40 -6.76 -0.83
C ALA A 60 0.43 -5.69 -0.30
N SER A 61 -0.86 -6.00 -0.21
CA SER A 61 -1.85 -5.10 0.39
C SER A 61 -1.60 -4.91 1.88
N ASP A 62 -1.24 -5.98 2.59
CA ASP A 62 -0.95 -5.92 4.02
C ASP A 62 0.29 -5.05 4.29
N LEU A 63 1.35 -5.18 3.47
CA LEU A 63 2.52 -4.30 3.52
C LEU A 63 2.16 -2.85 3.20
N LEU A 64 1.36 -2.62 2.16
CA LEU A 64 0.93 -1.26 1.80
C LEU A 64 0.13 -0.61 2.93
N GLU A 65 -0.85 -1.32 3.51
CA GLU A 65 -1.62 -0.81 4.65
C GLU A 65 -0.71 -0.49 5.84
N LYS A 66 0.26 -1.36 6.15
CA LYS A 66 1.26 -1.09 7.19
C LYS A 66 1.89 0.28 6.93
N PHE A 67 2.57 0.47 5.79
CA PHE A 67 3.31 1.70 5.49
C PHE A 67 2.45 2.97 5.45
N VAL A 68 1.22 2.86 4.95
CA VAL A 68 0.33 4.01 4.80
C VAL A 68 -0.21 4.47 6.15
N PHE A 69 -0.36 3.57 7.13
CA PHE A 69 -0.93 3.87 8.44
C PHE A 69 0.10 3.97 9.57
N GLU A 70 1.40 3.90 9.30
CA GLU A 70 2.43 4.09 10.32
C GLU A 70 2.43 5.52 10.85
N LYS A 71 2.78 5.69 12.12
CA LYS A 71 2.88 7.01 12.75
C LYS A 71 3.99 7.87 12.12
N GLN A 72 5.06 7.25 11.69
CA GLN A 72 6.20 7.88 11.03
C GLN A 72 6.38 7.22 9.67
N LEU A 73 6.70 8.01 8.66
CA LEU A 73 6.99 7.48 7.33
C LEU A 73 8.31 6.70 7.37
N SER A 74 8.25 5.40 7.11
CA SER A 74 9.45 4.57 6.93
C SER A 74 10.29 5.06 5.74
N ASP A 75 11.63 5.00 5.87
CA ASP A 75 12.57 5.50 4.86
C ASP A 75 12.43 4.75 3.52
N PHE A 76 12.37 3.42 3.57
CA PHE A 76 12.27 2.56 2.39
C PHE A 76 11.36 1.37 2.63
N LEU A 77 10.43 1.11 1.70
CA LEU A 77 9.55 -0.07 1.78
C LEU A 77 10.32 -1.38 1.61
N THR A 78 11.48 -1.31 0.94
CA THR A 78 12.29 -2.48 0.61
C THR A 78 12.90 -3.15 1.82
N LEU A 79 13.08 -2.44 2.94
CA LEU A 79 13.64 -3.03 4.15
C LEU A 79 12.70 -4.11 4.71
N ASP A 80 11.43 -3.77 4.96
CA ASP A 80 10.47 -4.76 5.46
C ASP A 80 10.13 -5.83 4.41
N ALA A 81 10.03 -5.43 3.14
CA ALA A 81 9.74 -6.38 2.06
C ALA A 81 10.87 -7.40 1.91
N TYR A 82 12.13 -7.00 2.18
CA TYR A 82 13.28 -7.91 2.15
C TYR A 82 13.26 -8.90 3.31
N ASP A 83 12.89 -8.45 4.52
CA ASP A 83 12.72 -9.34 5.68
C ASP A 83 11.66 -10.43 5.43
N GLN A 84 10.55 -10.07 4.77
CA GLN A 84 9.53 -11.04 4.35
C GLN A 84 10.07 -12.03 3.31
N LEU A 85 10.89 -11.57 2.36
CA LEU A 85 11.50 -12.44 1.36
C LEU A 85 12.41 -13.50 2.01
N ILE A 86 13.27 -13.07 2.94
CA ILE A 86 14.17 -13.97 3.68
C ILE A 86 13.36 -14.96 4.53
N SER A 87 12.31 -14.47 5.20
CA SER A 87 11.45 -15.31 6.06
C SER A 87 10.69 -16.37 5.26
N ASP A 88 10.32 -16.08 4.01
CA ASP A 88 9.74 -17.02 3.05
C ASP A 88 10.75 -18.06 2.53
N GLY A 89 12.02 -17.99 2.95
CA GLY A 89 13.09 -18.91 2.53
C GLY A 89 13.58 -18.67 1.10
N LYS A 90 13.47 -17.43 0.61
CA LYS A 90 13.91 -17.01 -0.74
C LYS A 90 15.19 -16.19 -0.72
#